data_AF-A0A828SS30-F1
#
_entry.id   AF-A0A828SS30-F1
#
_cell.length_a   1.000
_cell.length_b   1.000
_cell.length_c   1.000
_cell.angle_alpha   90.00
_cell.angle_beta   90.00
_cell.angle_gamma   90.00
#
_symmetry.space_group_name_H-M   'P 1'
#
loop_
_entity.id
_entity.type
_entity.pdbx_description
1 polymer ?
#
loop_
_entity_poly.entity_id
_entity_poly.type
_entity_poly.pdbx_seq_one_letter_code
_entity_poly.pdbx_strand_id
1 'polypeptide(L)'
;MSNNNEFLNITTNNVGEVKINGKSYFGRSVVVNGTSVTVDGNTVSGLEPNIKVEVLGSCESVNTTSGDVHIKEAAQQVKTMSGDVTCGNVFGNVSTMSGDVKCGDISGSVSTMSGDILNKG
;
A
#
# COMPACT_ATOMS: atom_id res chain seq x y z
N MET A 1 -13.85 -4.66 -20.94
CA MET A 1 -12.54 -5.28 -20.65
C MET A 1 -11.90 -4.44 -19.57
N SER A 2 -11.93 -4.89 -18.32
CA SER A 2 -11.22 -4.19 -17.24
C SER A 2 -9.73 -4.34 -17.52
N ASN A 3 -9.02 -3.22 -17.64
CA ASN A 3 -7.57 -3.23 -17.81
C ASN A 3 -6.95 -3.79 -16.53
N ASN A 4 -6.59 -5.06 -16.54
CA ASN A 4 -6.00 -5.83 -15.43
C ASN A 4 -4.56 -5.41 -15.08
N ASN A 5 -4.22 -4.13 -15.23
CA ASN A 5 -2.89 -3.59 -14.97
C ASN A 5 -2.89 -2.62 -13.78
N GLU A 6 -3.91 -2.63 -12.92
CA GLU A 6 -3.85 -1.91 -11.65
C GLU A 6 -2.87 -2.63 -10.72
N PHE A 7 -1.72 -2.01 -10.48
CA PHE A 7 -0.69 -2.56 -9.61
C PHE A 7 -0.92 -2.16 -8.17
N LEU A 8 -1.42 -0.94 -7.91
CA LEU A 8 -1.65 -0.42 -6.57
C LEU A 8 -2.87 0.50 -6.56
N ASN A 9 -3.69 0.38 -5.52
CA ASN A 9 -4.75 1.33 -5.19
C ASN A 9 -4.68 1.71 -3.71
N ILE A 10 -4.63 3.01 -3.43
CA ILE A 10 -4.61 3.57 -2.07
C ILE A 10 -5.78 4.54 -1.92
N THR A 11 -6.53 4.37 -0.84
CA THR A 11 -7.59 5.29 -0.41
C THR A 11 -7.27 5.84 0.96
N THR A 12 -7.40 7.16 1.12
CA THR A 12 -7.17 7.89 2.38
C THR A 12 -8.39 8.76 2.73
N ASN A 13 -8.62 8.97 4.03
CA ASN A 13 -9.78 9.75 4.54
C ASN A 13 -9.63 11.25 4.28
N ASN A 14 -8.40 11.75 4.32
CA ASN A 14 -8.01 13.14 4.06
C ASN A 14 -7.01 13.15 2.92
N VAL A 15 -6.72 14.32 2.33
CA VAL A 15 -5.61 14.45 1.37
C VAL A 15 -4.32 13.99 2.06
N GLY A 16 -3.80 12.85 1.61
CA GLY A 16 -2.59 12.23 2.15
C GLY A 16 -1.41 12.42 1.21
N GLU A 17 -0.20 12.45 1.78
CA GLU A 17 1.02 12.34 1.01
C GLU A 17 1.38 10.86 0.82
N VAL A 18 1.46 10.44 -0.44
CA VAL A 18 1.92 9.12 -0.86
C VAL A 18 3.19 9.31 -1.68
N LYS A 19 4.26 8.66 -1.27
CA LYS A 19 5.51 8.60 -2.02
C LYS A 19 5.57 7.34 -2.84
N ILE A 20 5.81 7.49 -4.13
CA ILE A 20 6.00 6.39 -5.08
C ILE A 20 7.40 6.57 -5.67
N ASN A 21 8.28 5.61 -5.40
CA ASN A 21 9.70 5.68 -5.78
C ASN A 21 10.38 6.98 -5.30
N GLY A 22 9.98 7.46 -4.12
CA GLY A 22 10.50 8.71 -3.53
C GLY A 22 9.85 10.00 -4.05
N LYS A 23 9.02 9.94 -5.09
CA LYS A 23 8.26 11.10 -5.58
C LYS A 23 6.94 11.25 -4.83
N SER A 24 6.69 12.44 -4.29
CA SER A 24 5.47 12.74 -3.53
C SER A 24 4.27 13.01 -4.44
N TYR A 25 3.14 12.45 -4.05
CA TYR A 25 1.82 12.62 -4.65
C TYR A 25 0.83 12.96 -3.52
N PHE A 26 -0.05 13.92 -3.77
CA PHE A 26 -1.01 14.41 -2.77
C PHE A 26 -2.43 14.22 -3.28
N GLY A 27 -3.23 13.43 -2.57
CA GLY A 27 -4.61 13.18 -2.94
C GLY A 27 -5.30 12.23 -1.99
N ARG A 28 -6.56 11.93 -2.28
CA ARG A 28 -7.36 10.97 -1.52
C ARG A 28 -7.33 9.58 -2.15
N SER A 29 -7.30 9.52 -3.47
CA SER A 29 -7.19 8.29 -4.25
C SER A 29 -5.90 8.31 -5.09
N VAL A 30 -5.05 7.31 -4.89
CA VAL A 30 -3.80 7.14 -5.65
C VAL A 30 -3.79 5.74 -6.27
N VAL A 31 -3.77 5.69 -7.60
CA VAL A 31 -3.79 4.43 -8.37
C VAL A 31 -2.52 4.34 -9.21
N VAL A 32 -1.79 3.23 -9.11
CA VAL A 32 -0.63 2.95 -9.95
C VAL A 32 -0.99 1.90 -10.98
N ASN A 33 -0.77 2.22 -12.25
CA ASN A 33 -0.99 1.31 -13.37
C ASN A 33 0.25 1.31 -14.28
N GLY A 34 1.02 0.22 -14.23
CA GLY A 34 2.34 0.09 -14.84
C GLY A 34 3.26 1.22 -14.43
N THR A 35 3.67 2.02 -15.41
CA THR A 35 4.58 3.17 -15.24
C THR A 35 3.83 4.50 -15.06
N SER A 36 2.55 4.46 -14.67
CA SER A 36 1.70 5.65 -14.48
C SER A 36 1.06 5.67 -13.09
N VAL A 37 0.89 6.88 -12.56
CA VAL A 37 0.20 7.17 -11.30
C VAL A 37 -0.96 8.11 -11.57
N THR A 38 -2.15 7.75 -11.13
CA THR A 38 -3.34 8.60 -11.15
C THR A 38 -3.66 9.05 -9.74
N VAL A 39 -3.75 10.37 -9.53
CA VAL A 39 -4.08 10.99 -8.24
C VAL A 39 -5.35 11.81 -8.38
N ASP A 40 -6.40 11.45 -7.64
CA ASP A 40 -7.71 12.10 -7.68
C ASP A 40 -8.22 12.30 -9.13
N GLY A 41 -7.94 11.34 -10.01
CA GLY A 41 -8.31 11.36 -11.43
C GLY A 41 -7.28 11.98 -12.39
N ASN A 42 -6.19 12.56 -11.89
CA ASN A 42 -5.14 13.17 -12.71
C ASN A 42 -3.95 12.21 -12.88
N THR A 43 -3.67 11.79 -14.12
CA THR A 43 -2.61 10.83 -14.44
C THR A 43 -1.28 11.50 -14.72
N VAL A 44 -0.21 10.96 -14.14
CA VAL A 44 1.19 11.30 -14.36
C VAL A 44 1.93 10.02 -14.80
N SER A 45 2.57 10.06 -15.96
CA SER A 45 3.32 8.92 -16.52
C SER A 45 4.82 9.09 -16.35
N GLY A 46 5.58 7.99 -16.45
CA GLY A 46 7.05 7.98 -16.50
C GLY A 46 7.73 7.43 -15.25
N LEU A 47 7.11 6.46 -14.57
CA LEU A 47 7.68 5.81 -13.40
C LEU A 47 8.54 4.59 -13.75
N GLU A 48 9.51 4.31 -12.89
CA GLU A 48 10.33 3.11 -12.95
C GLU A 48 9.52 1.85 -12.57
N PRO A 49 9.89 0.66 -13.08
CA PRO A 49 9.11 -0.57 -12.91
C PRO A 49 9.11 -1.14 -11.49
N ASN A 50 10.12 -0.84 -10.67
CA ASN A 50 10.13 -1.25 -9.27
C ASN A 50 9.35 -0.22 -8.45
N ILE A 51 8.15 -0.57 -7.98
CA ILE A 51 7.27 0.33 -7.24
C ILE A 51 7.49 0.14 -5.74
N LYS A 52 8.03 1.17 -5.09
CA LYS A 52 8.08 1.30 -3.63
C LYS A 52 7.10 2.35 -3.18
N VAL A 53 6.23 1.99 -2.24
CA VAL A 53 5.11 2.81 -1.77
C VAL A 53 5.35 3.20 -0.33
N GLU A 54 5.32 4.50 -0.05
CA GLU A 54 5.34 5.04 1.31
C GLU A 54 4.15 5.97 1.54
N VAL A 55 3.22 5.55 2.38
CA VAL A 55 2.11 6.37 2.86
C VAL A 55 2.55 7.03 4.17
N LEU A 56 2.68 8.35 4.15
CA LEU A 56 3.21 9.10 5.30
C LEU A 56 2.18 9.32 6.41
N GLY A 57 0.89 9.25 6.09
CA GLY A 57 -0.21 9.37 7.05
C GLY A 57 -1.01 8.08 7.17
N SER A 58 -2.21 8.20 7.74
CA SER A 58 -3.17 7.11 7.83
C SER A 58 -3.94 6.88 6.52
N CYS A 59 -4.20 5.62 6.18
CA CYS A 59 -5.01 5.23 5.02
C CYS A 59 -6.17 4.31 5.39
N GLU A 60 -7.21 4.31 4.57
CA GLU A 60 -8.31 3.35 4.72
C GLU A 60 -7.88 2.00 4.14
N SER A 61 -7.43 1.98 2.88
CA SER A 61 -7.00 0.73 2.26
C SER A 61 -5.79 0.90 1.37
N VAL A 62 -4.96 -0.14 1.35
CA VAL A 62 -3.87 -0.32 0.39
C VAL A 62 -4.03 -1.69 -0.24
N ASN A 63 -4.15 -1.74 -1.56
CA ASN A 63 -4.23 -2.98 -2.33
C ASN A 63 -3.14 -2.96 -3.40
N THR A 64 -2.18 -3.89 -3.35
CA THR A 64 -1.12 -4.00 -4.38
C THR A 64 -0.93 -5.43 -4.89
N THR A 65 -0.50 -5.57 -6.13
CA THR A 65 -0.13 -6.87 -6.72
C THR A 65 1.34 -7.19 -6.51
N SER A 66 2.19 -6.18 -6.44
CA SER A 66 3.62 -6.32 -6.13
C SER A 66 4.20 -5.04 -5.55
N GLY A 67 5.32 -5.17 -4.83
CA GLY A 67 6.09 -4.04 -4.30
C GLY A 67 5.91 -3.82 -2.80
N ASP A 68 6.92 -3.19 -2.20
CA ASP A 68 6.95 -2.97 -0.76
C ASP A 68 6.03 -1.83 -0.35
N VAL A 69 5.26 -2.07 0.72
CA VAL A 69 4.30 -1.13 1.28
C VAL A 69 4.81 -0.66 2.63
N HIS A 70 5.03 0.65 2.76
CA HIS A 70 5.35 1.30 4.03
C HIS A 70 4.25 2.28 4.43
N ILE A 71 3.58 2.08 5.56
CA ILE A 71 2.54 2.98 6.09
C ILE A 71 3.00 3.46 7.46
N LYS A 72 3.22 4.77 7.61
CA LYS A 72 3.82 5.31 8.83
C LYS A 72 2.90 5.35 10.05
N GLU A 73 1.63 5.67 9.86
CA GLU A 73 0.69 5.86 10.97
C GLU A 73 -0.20 4.65 11.19
N ALA A 74 -1.28 4.53 10.41
CA ALA A 74 -2.23 3.45 10.56
C ALA A 74 -2.97 3.11 9.26
N ALA A 75 -3.50 1.89 9.18
CA ALA A 75 -4.34 1.44 8.10
C ALA A 75 -5.60 0.74 8.61
N GLN A 76 -6.74 0.82 7.89
CA GLN A 76 -7.83 -0.13 8.15
C GLN A 76 -7.53 -1.48 7.50
N GLN A 77 -7.11 -1.50 6.24
CA GLN A 77 -6.83 -2.76 5.54
C GLN A 77 -5.61 -2.67 4.64
N VAL A 78 -4.81 -3.73 4.65
CA VAL A 78 -3.64 -3.87 3.76
C VAL A 78 -3.70 -5.22 3.08
N LYS A 79 -3.66 -5.20 1.75
CA LYS A 79 -3.62 -6.39 0.92
C LYS A 79 -2.50 -6.28 -0.10
N THR A 80 -1.60 -7.25 -0.10
CA THR A 80 -0.59 -7.39 -1.14
C THR A 80 -0.57 -8.82 -1.68
N MET A 81 -0.21 -9.03 -2.94
CA MET A 81 0.15 -10.38 -3.40
C MET A 81 1.65 -10.65 -3.21
N SER A 82 2.51 -9.66 -3.42
CA SER A 82 3.96 -9.84 -3.30
C SER A 82 4.63 -8.57 -2.79
N GLY A 83 5.56 -8.71 -1.84
CA GLY A 83 6.33 -7.60 -1.27
C GLY A 83 6.13 -7.48 0.23
N ASP A 84 7.07 -6.80 0.87
CA ASP A 84 7.05 -6.66 2.32
C ASP A 84 6.07 -5.57 2.75
N VAL A 85 5.33 -5.83 3.83
CA VAL A 85 4.41 -4.87 4.43
C VAL A 85 5.00 -4.39 5.74
N THR A 86 5.26 -3.10 5.84
CA THR A 86 5.56 -2.44 7.11
C THR A 86 4.49 -1.39 7.40
N CYS A 87 3.75 -1.55 8.49
CA CYS A 87 2.71 -0.61 8.90
C CYS A 87 2.93 -0.19 10.37
N GLY A 88 2.42 0.97 10.76
CA GLY A 88 2.11 1.26 12.16
C GLY A 88 0.94 0.37 12.62
N ASN A 89 -0.11 0.98 13.17
CA ASN A 89 -1.26 0.22 13.66
C ASN A 89 -2.18 -0.21 12.50
N VAL A 90 -2.77 -1.41 12.59
CA VAL A 90 -3.79 -1.87 11.65
C VAL A 90 -5.07 -2.19 12.40
N PHE A 91 -6.12 -1.42 12.14
CA PHE A 91 -7.40 -1.58 12.83
C PHE A 91 -8.31 -2.64 12.19
N GLY A 92 -7.93 -3.18 11.04
CA GLY A 92 -8.60 -4.30 10.38
C GLY A 92 -7.60 -5.40 10.01
N ASN A 93 -7.66 -5.86 8.76
CA ASN A 93 -6.94 -7.06 8.32
C ASN A 93 -5.68 -6.72 7.51
N VAL A 94 -4.66 -7.57 7.65
CA VAL A 94 -3.48 -7.60 6.78
C VAL A 94 -3.43 -8.96 6.09
N SER A 95 -3.32 -8.97 4.76
CA SER A 95 -3.15 -10.21 4.01
C SER A 95 -2.07 -10.04 2.94
N THR A 96 -1.09 -10.92 2.96
CA THR A 96 -0.08 -11.07 1.90
C THR A 96 -0.03 -12.51 1.40
N MET A 97 0.27 -12.71 0.13
CA MET A 97 0.58 -14.05 -0.39
C MET A 97 2.06 -14.36 -0.25
N SER A 98 2.95 -13.39 -0.52
CA SER A 98 4.39 -13.55 -0.32
C SER A 98 5.03 -12.26 0.16
N GLY A 99 5.83 -12.35 1.22
CA GLY A 99 6.52 -11.23 1.85
C GLY A 99 6.34 -11.22 3.36
N ASP A 100 7.23 -10.49 4.03
CA ASP A 100 7.19 -10.31 5.47
C ASP A 100 6.15 -9.25 5.87
N VAL A 101 5.50 -9.45 7.01
CA VAL A 101 4.57 -8.49 7.60
C VAL A 101 5.14 -7.98 8.91
N LYS A 102 5.40 -6.68 8.99
CA LYS A 102 5.93 -5.97 10.17
C LYS A 102 4.97 -4.85 10.55
N CYS A 103 4.05 -5.11 11.45
CA CYS A 103 3.05 -4.11 11.89
C CYS A 103 3.15 -3.82 13.39
N GLY A 104 2.61 -2.67 13.82
CA GLY A 104 2.21 -2.44 15.21
C GLY A 104 0.99 -3.27 15.59
N ASP A 105 0.12 -2.72 16.43
CA ASP A 105 -1.08 -3.43 16.87
C ASP A 105 -2.00 -3.76 15.68
N ILE A 106 -2.40 -5.03 15.56
CA ILE A 106 -3.35 -5.50 14.56
C ILE A 106 -4.65 -5.90 15.27
N SER A 107 -5.73 -5.15 15.06
CA SER A 107 -7.03 -5.42 15.67
C SER A 107 -7.83 -6.51 14.93
N GLY A 108 -7.53 -6.75 13.65
CA GLY A 108 -8.12 -7.83 12.86
C GLY A 108 -7.16 -9.01 12.67
N SER A 109 -7.35 -9.74 11.58
CA SER A 109 -6.54 -10.91 11.23
C SER A 109 -5.32 -10.52 10.41
N VAL A 110 -4.20 -11.20 10.65
CA VAL A 110 -2.99 -11.13 9.83
C VAL A 110 -2.69 -12.49 9.21
N SER A 111 -2.42 -12.53 7.91
CA SER A 111 -2.00 -13.75 7.22
C SER A 111 -0.93 -13.47 6.16
N THR A 112 0.09 -14.34 6.12
CA THR A 112 1.03 -14.50 5.02
C THR A 112 1.04 -15.96 4.60
N MET A 113 1.05 -16.24 3.29
CA MET A 113 1.23 -17.61 2.82
C MET A 113 2.72 -17.99 2.80
N SER A 114 3.60 -17.04 2.51
CA SER A 114 5.05 -17.26 2.43
C SER A 114 5.82 -16.02 2.90
N GLY A 115 6.25 -16.04 4.16
CA GLY A 115 7.00 -14.97 4.83
C GLY A 115 6.82 -15.04 6.35
N ASP A 116 7.46 -14.12 7.06
CA ASP A 116 7.34 -14.02 8.52
C ASP A 116 6.35 -12.92 8.93
N ILE A 117 5.63 -13.15 10.03
CA ILE A 117 4.77 -12.13 10.65
C ILE A 117 5.44 -11.70 11.96
N LEU A 118 5.86 -10.44 12.01
CA LEU A 118 6.40 -9.81 13.20
C LEU A 118 5.44 -8.71 13.66
N ASN A 119 4.82 -8.95 14.82
CA ASN A 119 4.05 -7.94 15.53
C ASN A 119 4.99 -7.16 16.47
N LYS A 120 4.93 -5.82 16.44
CA LYS A 120 5.74 -4.91 17.28
C LYS A 120 5.11 -4.55 18.63
N GLY A 121 4.06 -5.27 19.05
CA GLY A 121 3.35 -5.07 20.32
C GLY A 121 4.24 -5.02 21.56
#